data_AF-A0A0A1TQN6-F1
#
_entry.id   AF-A0A0A1TQN6-F1
#
_cell.length_a   1.000
_cell.length_b   1.000
_cell.length_c   1.000
_cell.angle_alpha   90.00
_cell.angle_beta   90.00
_cell.angle_gamma   90.00
#
_symmetry.space_group_name_H-M   'P 1'
#
loop_
_entity.id
_entity.type
_entity.pdbx_description
1 polymer ?
#
loop_
_entity_poly.entity_id
_entity_poly.type
_entity_poly.pdbx_seq_one_letter_code
_entity_poly.pdbx_strand_id
1 'polypeptide(L)'
;MSSPSFTQALIQSHSEAYQAATQSAFLRNAARGKVPKATLGTWLANDRLYIHGYIRGTGRLLSFLGLPQTVAEQNHGSDAATQLFDWSVDALVNIRREEAFFVDTARRYGIDVNLPTGADGAVVPQAAKLPGLQRFETLFDKLAPGPGSLLPWLESAVVFYGTEKCYLDAWTWAKSQLSGTTHNDDDGGALRAEFIPNWTSADFVVFVDMLGKIIDDAVAEEVRRGDGKVWDVLMARVTPWWEELLAAEEGFWPAME
;
A
#
# COMPACT_ATOMS: atom_id res chain seq x y z
N MET A 1 -14.94 20.81 16.66
CA MET A 1 -14.29 19.66 16.01
C MET A 1 -13.30 20.23 15.02
N SER A 2 -12.02 19.84 15.09
CA SER A 2 -11.00 20.29 14.15
C SER A 2 -11.30 19.74 12.75
N SER A 3 -10.97 20.49 11.69
CA SER A 3 -11.07 19.97 10.32
C SER A 3 -10.20 18.73 10.15
N PRO A 4 -10.63 17.71 9.37
CA PRO A 4 -9.84 16.51 9.14
C PRO A 4 -8.53 16.85 8.39
N SER A 5 -7.50 16.01 8.55
CA SER A 5 -6.31 16.09 7.71
C SER A 5 -6.63 15.71 6.25
N PHE A 6 -5.71 15.95 5.32
CA PHE A 6 -5.95 15.71 3.89
C PHE A 6 -6.13 14.22 3.61
N THR A 7 -5.25 13.38 4.15
CA THR A 7 -5.35 11.92 4.04
C THR A 7 -6.59 11.37 4.74
N GLN A 8 -6.99 11.94 5.89
CA GLN A 8 -8.23 11.56 6.56
C GLN A 8 -9.47 11.95 5.74
N ALA A 9 -9.46 13.11 5.08
CA ALA A 9 -10.55 13.54 4.20
C ALA A 9 -10.70 12.61 2.98
N LEU A 10 -9.60 12.09 2.43
CA LEU A 10 -9.65 11.07 1.35
C LEU A 10 -10.35 9.79 1.81
N ILE A 11 -9.99 9.26 2.98
CA ILE A 11 -10.63 8.07 3.54
C ILE A 11 -12.12 8.33 3.79
N GLN A 12 -12.46 9.48 4.40
CA GLN A 12 -13.84 9.84 4.72
C GLN A 12 -14.72 10.04 3.49
N SER A 13 -14.16 10.57 2.38
CA SER A 13 -14.90 10.78 1.14
C SER A 13 -15.27 9.50 0.40
N HIS A 14 -14.59 8.38 0.69
CA HIS A 14 -14.80 7.08 0.03
C HIS A 14 -14.95 5.93 1.05
N SER A 15 -15.64 6.19 2.16
CA SER A 15 -15.66 5.25 3.31
C SER A 15 -16.15 3.84 2.97
N GLU A 16 -17.14 3.71 2.08
CA GLU A 16 -17.68 2.40 1.67
C GLU A 16 -16.66 1.62 0.84
N ALA A 17 -16.04 2.25 -0.16
CA ALA A 17 -14.99 1.64 -0.97
C ALA A 17 -13.75 1.31 -0.13
N TYR A 18 -13.40 2.18 0.81
CA TYR A 18 -12.31 1.94 1.76
C TYR A 18 -12.60 0.74 2.68
N GLN A 19 -13.84 0.60 3.13
CA GLN A 19 -14.26 -0.57 3.90
C GLN A 19 -14.17 -1.86 3.06
N ALA A 20 -14.62 -1.83 1.81
CA ALA A 20 -14.52 -2.99 0.91
C ALA A 20 -13.06 -3.40 0.65
N ALA A 21 -12.17 -2.42 0.47
CA ALA A 21 -10.74 -2.62 0.32
C ALA A 21 -10.04 -3.20 1.57
N THR A 22 -10.61 -3.00 2.77
CA THR A 22 -9.94 -3.37 4.03
C THR A 22 -10.65 -4.45 4.85
N GLN A 23 -11.86 -4.87 4.45
CA GLN A 23 -12.68 -5.82 5.24
C GLN A 23 -13.28 -6.92 4.36
N SER A 24 -12.42 -7.75 3.78
CA SER A 24 -12.81 -8.86 2.92
C SER A 24 -13.12 -10.16 3.68
N ALA A 25 -13.81 -11.09 3.01
CA ALA A 25 -14.02 -12.44 3.51
C ALA A 25 -12.68 -13.20 3.70
N PHE A 26 -11.70 -12.96 2.84
CA PHE A 26 -10.35 -13.50 2.98
C PHE A 26 -9.72 -13.10 4.31
N LEU A 27 -9.72 -11.80 4.65
CA LEU A 27 -9.16 -11.29 5.91
C LEU A 27 -9.88 -11.86 7.15
N ARG A 28 -11.21 -12.01 7.07
CA ARG A 28 -12.00 -12.64 8.13
C ARG A 28 -11.64 -14.12 8.31
N ASN A 29 -11.48 -14.85 7.21
CA ASN A 29 -11.08 -16.26 7.23
C ASN A 29 -9.63 -16.42 7.69
N ALA A 30 -8.74 -15.47 7.35
CA ALA A 30 -7.36 -15.45 7.84
C ALA A 30 -7.32 -15.37 9.38
N ALA A 31 -8.12 -14.49 9.97
CA ALA A 31 -8.22 -14.36 11.42
C ALA A 31 -8.79 -15.62 12.12
N ARG A 32 -9.55 -16.43 11.40
CA ARG A 32 -10.19 -17.66 11.90
C ARG A 32 -9.38 -18.93 11.60
N GLY A 33 -8.24 -18.82 10.92
CA GLY A 33 -7.45 -19.97 10.50
C GLY A 33 -8.14 -20.81 9.41
N LYS A 34 -8.94 -20.17 8.55
CA LYS A 34 -9.78 -20.82 7.53
C LYS A 34 -9.35 -20.57 6.09
N VAL A 35 -8.14 -20.06 5.90
CA VAL A 35 -7.56 -19.89 4.56
C VAL A 35 -6.74 -21.14 4.22
N PRO A 36 -7.11 -21.93 3.20
CA PRO A 36 -6.31 -23.07 2.78
C PRO A 36 -4.96 -22.62 2.20
N LYS A 37 -3.92 -23.46 2.35
CA LYS A 37 -2.59 -23.20 1.79
C LYS A 37 -2.60 -22.82 0.30
N ALA A 38 -3.45 -23.43 -0.52
CA ALA A 38 -3.53 -23.12 -1.95
C ALA A 38 -4.04 -21.69 -2.21
N THR A 39 -5.05 -21.24 -1.45
CA THR A 39 -5.59 -19.88 -1.54
C THR A 39 -4.56 -18.87 -1.04
N LEU A 40 -3.95 -19.14 0.12
CA LEU A 40 -2.89 -18.29 0.67
C LEU A 40 -1.70 -18.20 -0.30
N GLY A 41 -1.26 -19.33 -0.86
CA GLY A 41 -0.17 -19.40 -1.82
C GLY A 41 -0.44 -18.60 -3.09
N THR A 42 -1.66 -18.67 -3.62
CA THR A 42 -2.08 -17.85 -4.77
C THR A 42 -2.02 -16.37 -4.45
N TRP A 43 -2.53 -15.94 -3.28
CA TRP A 43 -2.47 -14.55 -2.85
C TRP A 43 -1.03 -14.07 -2.67
N LEU A 44 -0.20 -14.82 -1.94
CA LEU A 44 1.22 -14.54 -1.75
C LEU A 44 2.01 -14.45 -3.06
N ALA A 45 1.68 -15.30 -4.04
CA ALA A 45 2.31 -15.27 -5.34
C ALA A 45 1.98 -13.98 -6.11
N ASN A 46 0.75 -13.46 -5.97
CA ASN A 46 0.37 -12.16 -6.52
C ASN A 46 1.05 -11.03 -5.75
N ASP A 47 1.12 -11.11 -4.42
CA ASP A 47 1.76 -10.10 -3.57
C ASP A 47 3.26 -9.97 -3.87
N ARG A 48 3.95 -11.08 -4.15
CA ARG A 48 5.34 -11.03 -4.63
C ARG A 48 5.49 -10.29 -5.97
N LEU A 49 4.57 -10.48 -6.91
CA LEU A 49 4.61 -9.76 -8.19
C LEU A 49 4.21 -8.29 -8.02
N TYR A 50 3.32 -7.99 -7.07
CA TYR A 50 2.98 -6.63 -6.68
C TYR A 50 4.23 -5.85 -6.22
N ILE A 51 5.12 -6.48 -5.44
CA ILE A 51 6.41 -5.89 -5.02
C ILE A 51 7.23 -5.41 -6.22
N HIS A 52 7.23 -6.13 -7.35
CA HIS A 52 7.93 -5.69 -8.55
C HIS A 52 7.32 -4.40 -9.13
N GLY A 53 5.99 -4.28 -9.10
CA GLY A 53 5.28 -3.05 -9.47
C GLY A 53 5.62 -1.90 -8.53
N TYR A 54 5.59 -2.15 -7.23
CA TYR A 54 5.95 -1.18 -6.19
C TYR A 54 7.36 -0.62 -6.39
N ILE A 55 8.36 -1.48 -6.63
CA ILE A 55 9.75 -1.07 -6.89
C ILE A 55 9.84 -0.18 -8.12
N ARG A 56 9.17 -0.54 -9.23
CA ARG A 56 9.15 0.28 -10.45
C ARG A 56 8.46 1.62 -10.23
N GLY A 57 7.31 1.60 -9.55
CA GLY A 57 6.56 2.81 -9.20
C GLY A 57 7.40 3.76 -8.35
N THR A 58 8.12 3.22 -7.37
CA THR A 58 9.00 4.03 -6.50
C THR A 58 10.14 4.63 -7.31
N GLY A 59 10.76 3.86 -8.21
CA GLY A 59 11.77 4.36 -9.14
C GLY A 59 11.27 5.51 -10.03
N ARG A 60 10.00 5.44 -10.48
CA ARG A 60 9.36 6.54 -11.22
C ARG A 60 9.20 7.78 -10.35
N LEU A 61 8.63 7.65 -9.14
CA LEU A 61 8.50 8.76 -8.19
C LEU A 61 9.85 9.45 -7.98
N LEU A 62 10.88 8.67 -7.66
CA LEU A 62 12.24 9.18 -7.44
C LEU A 62 12.82 9.89 -8.67
N SER A 63 12.46 9.46 -9.89
CA SER A 63 13.00 10.05 -11.13
C SER A 63 12.56 11.49 -11.39
N PHE A 64 11.46 11.93 -10.78
CA PHE A 64 10.93 13.29 -10.97
C PHE A 64 10.78 14.08 -9.67
N LEU A 65 11.16 13.50 -8.53
CA LEU A 65 11.09 14.18 -7.25
C LEU A 65 12.08 15.35 -7.21
N GLY A 66 11.55 16.57 -7.10
CA GLY A 66 12.35 17.79 -7.11
C GLY A 66 13.06 18.01 -5.78
N LEU A 67 14.30 17.53 -5.67
CA LEU A 67 15.13 17.76 -4.48
C LEU A 67 15.76 19.16 -4.47
N PRO A 68 16.03 19.74 -3.28
CA PRO A 68 16.68 21.04 -3.16
C PRO A 68 18.05 21.08 -3.85
N GLN A 69 18.31 22.13 -4.63
CA GLN A 69 19.61 22.36 -5.28
C GLN A 69 20.59 23.15 -4.41
N THR A 70 20.11 23.74 -3.32
CA THR A 70 20.89 24.62 -2.43
C THR A 70 20.58 24.29 -0.98
N VAL A 71 21.60 24.38 -0.11
CA VAL A 71 21.42 24.26 1.34
C VAL A 71 20.90 25.59 1.87
N ALA A 72 19.73 25.58 2.54
CA ALA A 72 19.24 26.78 3.20
C ALA A 72 20.07 27.10 4.45
N GLU A 73 20.43 28.37 4.67
CA GLU A 73 21.23 28.80 5.83
C GLU A 73 20.50 28.65 7.19
N GLN A 74 19.17 28.47 7.17
CA GLN A 74 18.38 28.20 8.37
C GLN A 74 17.67 26.86 8.24
N ASN A 75 18.01 25.94 9.15
CA ASN A 75 17.38 24.62 9.31
C ASN A 75 15.91 24.75 9.74
N HIS A 76 15.01 25.04 8.80
CA HIS A 76 13.56 24.92 8.99
C HIS A 76 13.10 23.53 8.53
N GLY A 77 13.65 22.46 9.11
CA GLY A 77 13.30 21.08 8.75
C GLY A 77 13.70 20.67 7.33
N SER A 78 13.62 19.36 7.05
CA SER A 78 13.72 18.82 5.70
C SER A 78 12.44 19.19 4.94
N ASP A 79 12.53 19.63 3.67
CA ASP A 79 11.34 19.90 2.87
C ASP A 79 10.56 18.60 2.57
N ALA A 80 9.29 18.72 2.21
CA ALA A 80 8.43 17.55 2.00
C ALA A 80 8.93 16.60 0.89
N ALA A 81 9.58 17.12 -0.15
CA ALA A 81 10.12 16.27 -1.21
C ALA A 81 11.33 15.48 -0.72
N THR A 82 12.21 16.09 0.08
CA THR A 82 13.33 15.36 0.72
C THR A 82 12.82 14.33 1.75
N GLN A 83 11.82 14.66 2.56
CA GLN A 83 11.20 13.67 3.46
C GLN A 83 10.57 12.50 2.70
N LEU A 84 9.89 12.77 1.58
CA LEU A 84 9.31 11.74 0.72
C LEU A 84 10.39 10.87 0.05
N PHE A 85 11.54 11.47 -0.30
CA PHE A 85 12.69 10.73 -0.82
C PHE A 85 13.21 9.75 0.23
N ASP A 86 13.47 10.21 1.46
CA ASP A 86 13.97 9.37 2.54
C ASP A 86 12.98 8.23 2.83
N TRP A 87 11.68 8.54 2.93
CA TRP A 87 10.62 7.55 3.10
C TRP A 87 10.61 6.52 1.96
N SER A 88 10.78 6.95 0.71
CA SER A 88 10.77 6.07 -0.47
C SER A 88 11.99 5.14 -0.50
N VAL A 89 13.15 5.59 -0.01
CA VAL A 89 14.34 4.75 0.14
C VAL A 89 14.11 3.68 1.21
N ASP A 90 13.55 4.07 2.35
CA ASP A 90 13.20 3.13 3.42
C ASP A 90 12.14 2.11 2.96
N ALA A 91 11.15 2.57 2.17
CA ALA A 91 10.14 1.71 1.56
C ALA A 91 10.76 0.62 0.67
N LEU A 92 11.73 0.97 -0.17
CA LEU A 92 12.46 0.01 -1.00
C LEU A 92 13.26 -0.99 -0.16
N VAL A 93 13.88 -0.56 0.93
CA VAL A 93 14.58 -1.47 1.85
C VAL A 93 13.59 -2.43 2.51
N ASN A 94 12.47 -1.91 3.00
CA ASN A 94 11.43 -2.68 3.69
C ASN A 94 10.81 -3.71 2.76
N ILE A 95 10.38 -3.32 1.55
CA ILE A 95 9.70 -4.24 0.62
C ILE A 95 10.61 -5.39 0.16
N ARG A 96 11.93 -5.17 0.10
CA ARG A 96 12.91 -6.24 -0.20
C ARG A 96 13.11 -7.21 0.96
N ARG A 97 13.07 -6.72 2.20
CA ARG A 97 13.10 -7.58 3.39
C ARG A 97 11.82 -8.38 3.50
N GLU A 98 10.71 -7.72 3.23
CA GLU A 98 9.37 -8.31 3.21
C GLU A 98 9.28 -9.45 2.20
N GLU A 99 9.76 -9.26 0.96
CA GLU A 99 9.82 -10.34 -0.04
C GLU A 99 10.60 -11.57 0.46
N ALA A 100 11.74 -11.36 1.13
CA ALA A 100 12.52 -12.46 1.69
C ALA A 100 11.77 -13.18 2.82
N PHE A 101 11.15 -12.41 3.74
CA PHE A 101 10.31 -12.93 4.81
C PHE A 101 9.14 -13.77 4.26
N PHE A 102 8.46 -13.28 3.23
CA PHE A 102 7.39 -13.99 2.53
C PHE A 102 7.82 -15.37 2.04
N VAL A 103 8.90 -15.42 1.25
CA VAL A 103 9.38 -16.64 0.62
C VAL A 103 9.88 -17.64 1.67
N ASP A 104 10.55 -17.17 2.71
CA ASP A 104 11.06 -18.02 3.77
C ASP A 104 9.96 -18.59 4.65
N THR A 105 8.97 -17.77 5.02
CA THR A 105 7.80 -18.22 5.77
C THR A 105 6.97 -19.20 4.94
N ALA A 106 6.67 -18.90 3.68
CA ALA A 106 5.95 -19.83 2.80
C ALA A 106 6.64 -21.20 2.71
N ARG A 107 7.98 -21.23 2.60
CA ARG A 107 8.76 -22.47 2.59
C ARG A 107 8.62 -23.25 3.89
N ARG A 108 8.71 -22.59 5.06
CA ARG A 108 8.56 -23.24 6.39
C ARG A 108 7.19 -23.91 6.54
N TYR A 109 6.14 -23.29 6.00
CA TYR A 109 4.77 -23.79 6.10
C TYR A 109 4.36 -24.69 4.92
N GLY A 110 5.25 -24.92 3.94
CA GLY A 110 4.97 -25.74 2.76
C GLY A 110 3.89 -25.14 1.86
N ILE A 111 3.95 -23.82 1.64
CA ILE A 111 3.03 -23.05 0.80
C ILE A 111 3.74 -22.73 -0.52
N ASP A 112 3.15 -23.12 -1.65
CA ASP A 112 3.65 -22.72 -2.96
C ASP A 112 3.22 -21.28 -3.27
N VAL A 113 4.20 -20.45 -3.62
CA VAL A 113 4.02 -19.02 -3.88
C VAL A 113 4.30 -18.68 -5.34
N ASN A 114 4.03 -19.59 -6.26
CA ASN A 114 4.19 -19.35 -7.69
C ASN A 114 2.85 -19.38 -8.42
N LEU A 115 2.65 -18.38 -9.28
CA LEU A 115 1.58 -18.43 -10.27
C LEU A 115 2.01 -19.26 -11.47
N PRO A 116 1.05 -19.90 -12.18
CA PRO A 116 1.37 -20.62 -13.40
C PRO A 116 1.98 -19.68 -14.44
N THR A 117 3.05 -20.14 -15.08
CA THR A 117 3.74 -19.40 -16.15
C THR A 117 3.24 -19.81 -17.53
N GLY A 118 3.50 -18.97 -18.52
CA GLY A 118 3.29 -19.28 -19.93
C GLY A 118 4.21 -20.38 -20.45
N ALA A 119 4.12 -20.66 -21.76
CA ALA A 119 4.87 -21.72 -22.43
C ALA A 119 6.40 -21.56 -22.34
N ASP A 120 6.89 -20.34 -22.12
CA ASP A 120 8.31 -20.02 -21.94
C ASP A 120 8.81 -20.20 -20.49
N GLY A 121 7.92 -20.49 -19.55
CA GLY A 121 8.26 -20.65 -18.13
C GLY A 121 8.68 -19.36 -17.42
N ALA A 122 8.65 -18.21 -18.10
CA ALA A 122 9.27 -16.97 -17.61
C ALA A 122 8.24 -15.90 -17.25
N VAL A 123 7.09 -15.88 -17.94
CA VAL A 123 6.07 -14.83 -17.77
C VAL A 123 4.79 -15.41 -17.19
N VAL A 124 4.28 -14.76 -16.13
CA VAL A 124 2.95 -15.04 -15.60
C VAL A 124 1.90 -14.33 -16.48
N PRO A 125 0.98 -15.06 -17.14
CA PRO A 125 -0.04 -14.45 -17.98
C PRO A 125 -1.03 -13.63 -17.13
N GLN A 126 -1.58 -12.55 -17.69
CA GLN A 126 -2.53 -11.68 -16.99
C GLN A 126 -3.74 -12.44 -16.43
N ALA A 127 -4.25 -13.44 -17.15
CA ALA A 127 -5.37 -14.27 -16.71
C ALA A 127 -5.09 -15.11 -15.44
N ALA A 128 -3.83 -15.31 -15.06
CA ALA A 128 -3.45 -16.01 -13.84
C ALA A 128 -3.31 -15.08 -12.62
N LYS A 129 -3.35 -13.75 -12.83
CA LYS A 129 -3.19 -12.74 -11.79
C LYS A 129 -4.54 -12.33 -11.21
N LEU A 130 -4.55 -12.03 -9.91
CA LEU A 130 -5.70 -11.41 -9.26
C LEU A 130 -6.04 -10.07 -9.93
N PRO A 131 -7.33 -9.71 -10.06
CA PRO A 131 -7.73 -8.44 -10.66
C PRO A 131 -7.02 -7.23 -10.04
N GLY A 132 -6.82 -7.25 -8.71
CA GLY A 132 -6.10 -6.22 -7.99
C GLY A 132 -4.65 -6.06 -8.45
N LEU A 133 -3.92 -7.16 -8.65
CA LEU A 133 -2.54 -7.10 -9.15
C LEU A 133 -2.47 -6.45 -10.54
N GLN A 134 -3.40 -6.81 -11.44
CA GLN A 134 -3.44 -6.22 -12.79
C GLN A 134 -3.69 -4.69 -12.72
N ARG A 135 -4.57 -4.27 -11.80
CA ARG A 135 -4.85 -2.86 -11.54
C ARG A 135 -3.64 -2.14 -10.95
N PHE A 136 -2.94 -2.74 -9.99
CA PHE A 136 -1.73 -2.16 -9.41
C PHE A 136 -0.59 -2.04 -10.42
N GLU A 137 -0.35 -3.05 -11.25
CA GLU A 137 0.64 -2.95 -12.33
C GLU A 137 0.35 -1.73 -13.22
N THR A 138 -0.93 -1.56 -13.59
CA THR A 138 -1.38 -0.41 -14.37
C THR A 138 -1.21 0.91 -13.61
N LEU A 139 -1.58 0.95 -12.33
CA LEU A 139 -1.52 2.14 -11.49
C LEU A 139 -0.08 2.63 -11.31
N PHE A 140 0.84 1.70 -11.00
CA PHE A 140 2.27 2.01 -10.86
C PHE A 140 2.92 2.43 -12.18
N ASP A 141 2.54 1.81 -13.30
CA ASP A 141 3.07 2.17 -14.62
C ASP A 141 2.57 3.55 -15.12
N LYS A 142 1.46 4.05 -14.57
CA LYS A 142 0.94 5.40 -14.84
C LYS A 142 1.60 6.50 -14.01
N LEU A 143 2.31 6.18 -12.93
CA LEU A 143 2.91 7.19 -12.04
C LEU A 143 3.84 8.12 -12.83
N ALA A 144 3.60 9.42 -12.66
CA ALA A 144 4.24 10.53 -13.35
C ALA A 144 4.02 11.82 -12.52
N PRO A 145 4.73 12.92 -12.82
CA PRO A 145 4.43 14.22 -12.22
C PRO A 145 2.96 14.61 -12.46
N GLY A 146 2.28 15.02 -11.40
CA GLY A 146 0.96 15.62 -11.46
C GLY A 146 0.97 16.94 -12.24
N PRO A 147 -0.21 17.39 -12.71
CA PRO A 147 -0.32 18.60 -13.51
C PRO A 147 0.00 19.87 -12.69
N GLY A 148 0.73 20.80 -13.32
CA GLY A 148 1.11 22.08 -12.72
C GLY A 148 2.36 21.99 -11.85
N SER A 149 2.58 23.00 -11.01
CA SER A 149 3.77 23.11 -10.15
C SER A 149 3.50 22.77 -8.68
N LEU A 150 2.24 22.64 -8.29
CA LEU A 150 1.84 22.46 -6.89
C LEU A 150 1.95 20.98 -6.51
N LEU A 151 2.86 20.64 -5.60
CA LEU A 151 3.13 19.26 -5.17
C LEU A 151 3.06 18.24 -6.34
N PRO A 152 3.98 18.30 -7.33
CA PRO A 152 3.90 17.43 -8.51
C PRO A 152 4.00 15.93 -8.20
N TRP A 153 4.38 15.56 -6.97
CA TRP A 153 4.47 14.19 -6.50
C TRP A 153 3.22 13.69 -5.78
N LEU A 154 2.22 14.55 -5.54
CA LEU A 154 1.12 14.27 -4.62
C LEU A 154 0.32 13.03 -5.00
N GLU A 155 -0.04 12.87 -6.27
CA GLU A 155 -0.81 11.72 -6.75
C GLU A 155 -0.06 10.41 -6.50
N SER A 156 1.26 10.40 -6.73
CA SER A 156 2.10 9.23 -6.46
C SER A 156 2.20 8.94 -4.96
N ALA A 157 2.39 9.98 -4.13
CA ALA A 157 2.42 9.81 -2.68
C ALA A 157 1.08 9.31 -2.13
N VAL A 158 -0.06 9.75 -2.68
CA VAL A 158 -1.39 9.25 -2.29
C VAL A 158 -1.57 7.78 -2.68
N VAL A 159 -1.07 7.35 -3.84
CA VAL A 159 -1.09 5.92 -4.23
C VAL A 159 -0.28 5.09 -3.23
N PHE A 160 0.96 5.49 -2.91
CA PHE A 160 1.78 4.77 -1.93
C PHE A 160 1.15 4.78 -0.54
N TYR A 161 0.73 5.95 -0.05
CA TYR A 161 0.08 6.08 1.25
C TYR A 161 -1.13 5.17 1.33
N GLY A 162 -1.98 5.21 0.30
CA GLY A 162 -3.19 4.42 0.27
C GLY A 162 -2.93 2.93 0.27
N THR A 163 -1.93 2.44 -0.48
CA THR A 163 -1.55 1.03 -0.36
C THR A 163 -1.16 0.69 1.07
N GLU A 164 -0.17 1.39 1.62
CA GLU A 164 0.35 1.03 2.95
C GLU A 164 -0.73 1.13 4.02
N LYS A 165 -1.58 2.13 3.90
CA LYS A 165 -2.67 2.39 4.84
C LYS A 165 -3.80 1.37 4.72
N CYS A 166 -4.22 1.01 3.51
CA CYS A 166 -5.18 -0.06 3.28
C CYS A 166 -4.65 -1.39 3.81
N TYR A 167 -3.38 -1.73 3.55
CA TYR A 167 -2.75 -2.96 4.02
C TYR A 167 -2.68 -3.01 5.56
N LEU A 168 -2.21 -1.94 6.19
CA LEU A 168 -2.16 -1.82 7.65
C LEU A 168 -3.56 -1.96 8.28
N ASP A 169 -4.55 -1.24 7.76
CA ASP A 169 -5.91 -1.26 8.32
C ASP A 169 -6.61 -2.59 8.07
N ALA A 170 -6.38 -3.22 6.92
CA ALA A 170 -6.88 -4.56 6.58
C ALA A 170 -6.39 -5.61 7.57
N TRP A 171 -5.08 -5.65 7.83
CA TRP A 171 -4.49 -6.62 8.74
C TRP A 171 -4.76 -6.27 10.21
N THR A 172 -4.87 -4.99 10.55
CA THR A 172 -5.31 -4.55 11.89
C THR A 172 -6.75 -4.97 12.15
N TRP A 173 -7.63 -4.82 11.14
CA TRP A 173 -8.99 -5.33 11.21
C TRP A 173 -9.00 -6.84 11.37
N ALA A 174 -8.26 -7.60 10.54
CA ALA A 174 -8.15 -9.04 10.66
C ALA A 174 -7.65 -9.47 12.06
N LYS A 175 -6.64 -8.79 12.60
CA LYS A 175 -6.14 -9.01 13.97
C LYS A 175 -7.23 -8.80 15.02
N SER A 176 -8.08 -7.79 14.87
CA SER A 176 -9.22 -7.57 15.77
C SER A 176 -10.27 -8.70 15.73
N GLN A 177 -10.30 -9.47 14.63
CA GLN A 177 -11.21 -10.60 14.44
C GLN A 177 -10.63 -11.94 14.92
N LEU A 178 -9.41 -11.96 15.47
CA LEU A 178 -8.77 -13.20 15.94
C LEU A 178 -9.65 -13.89 16.98
N SER A 179 -9.88 -15.18 16.75
CA SER A 179 -10.72 -16.01 17.63
C SER A 179 -10.21 -17.44 17.65
N GLY A 180 -10.49 -18.17 18.74
CA GLY A 180 -10.07 -19.55 18.90
C GLY A 180 -8.56 -19.75 19.05
N THR A 181 -8.13 -21.01 19.16
CA THR A 181 -6.72 -21.39 19.21
C THR A 181 -6.17 -21.64 17.80
N THR A 182 -4.85 -21.57 17.60
CA THR A 182 -4.16 -21.73 16.30
C THR A 182 -3.88 -23.19 15.92
N HIS A 183 -4.32 -24.15 16.75
CA HIS A 183 -3.83 -25.52 16.68
C HIS A 183 -4.27 -26.33 15.45
N ASN A 184 -5.14 -25.80 14.58
CA ASN A 184 -5.63 -26.45 13.35
C ASN A 184 -5.94 -25.43 12.25
N ASP A 185 -5.13 -24.39 12.11
CA ASP A 185 -5.32 -23.44 11.01
C ASP A 185 -5.08 -24.14 9.66
N ASP A 186 -5.93 -23.88 8.66
CA ASP A 186 -5.91 -24.56 7.35
C ASP A 186 -4.64 -24.24 6.53
N ASP A 187 -3.92 -23.17 6.88
CA ASP A 187 -2.61 -22.79 6.35
C ASP A 187 -1.43 -23.32 7.18
N GLY A 188 -1.70 -24.04 8.27
CA GLY A 188 -0.72 -24.50 9.25
C GLY A 188 -0.32 -23.45 10.30
N GLY A 189 -0.98 -22.29 10.33
CA GLY A 189 -0.76 -21.19 11.27
C GLY A 189 0.03 -20.02 10.69
N ALA A 190 0.34 -20.04 9.39
CA ALA A 190 1.21 -19.04 8.76
C ALA A 190 0.65 -17.61 8.92
N LEU A 191 -0.64 -17.41 8.63
CA LEU A 191 -1.27 -16.10 8.76
C LEU A 191 -1.27 -15.59 10.19
N ARG A 192 -1.75 -16.41 11.12
CA ARG A 192 -1.99 -15.98 12.52
C ARG A 192 -0.70 -15.88 13.34
N ALA A 193 0.30 -16.70 13.07
CA ALA A 193 1.54 -16.74 13.84
C ALA A 193 2.65 -15.84 13.32
N GLU A 194 2.70 -15.58 12.00
CA GLU A 194 3.85 -14.92 11.38
C GLU A 194 3.43 -13.62 10.67
N PHE A 195 2.49 -13.73 9.74
CA PHE A 195 2.13 -12.63 8.84
C PHE A 195 1.32 -11.51 9.50
N ILE A 196 0.21 -11.82 10.18
CA ILE A 196 -0.61 -10.82 10.88
C ILE A 196 0.22 -10.02 11.89
N PRO A 197 1.08 -10.63 12.73
CA PRO A 197 1.96 -9.87 13.63
C PRO A 197 2.92 -8.92 12.90
N ASN A 198 3.49 -9.33 11.77
CA ASN A 198 4.41 -8.51 10.96
C ASN A 198 3.71 -7.25 10.42
N TRP A 199 2.57 -7.41 9.77
CA TRP A 199 1.81 -6.31 9.13
C TRP A 199 0.95 -5.49 10.08
N THR A 200 1.03 -5.77 11.39
CA THR A 200 0.40 -4.96 12.44
C THR A 200 1.40 -4.54 13.50
N SER A 201 2.69 -4.56 13.14
CA SER A 201 3.78 -4.15 14.02
C SER A 201 3.75 -2.63 14.24
N ALA A 202 4.27 -2.20 15.39
CA ALA A 202 4.37 -0.78 15.72
C ALA A 202 5.26 -0.03 14.71
N ASP A 203 6.33 -0.68 14.24
CA ASP A 203 7.23 -0.12 13.23
C ASP A 203 6.50 0.13 11.91
N PHE A 204 5.63 -0.78 11.48
CA PHE A 204 4.83 -0.59 10.29
C PHE A 204 3.82 0.55 10.46
N VAL A 205 3.15 0.66 11.62
CA VAL A 205 2.26 1.79 11.92
C VAL A 205 3.01 3.13 11.80
N VAL A 206 4.18 3.25 12.42
CA VAL A 206 5.00 4.47 12.35
C VAL A 206 5.41 4.79 10.91
N PHE A 207 5.77 3.77 10.13
CA PHE A 207 6.14 3.92 8.72
C PHE A 207 4.98 4.48 7.87
N VAL A 208 3.76 3.98 8.06
CA VAL A 208 2.56 4.48 7.35
C VAL A 208 2.19 5.89 7.82
N ASP A 209 2.18 6.13 9.12
CA ASP A 209 1.84 7.44 9.71
C ASP A 209 2.82 8.53 9.25
N MET A 210 4.10 8.19 9.06
CA MET A 210 5.11 9.11 8.53
C MET A 210 4.76 9.60 7.12
N LEU A 211 4.35 8.73 6.21
CA LEU A 211 3.94 9.15 4.86
C LEU A 211 2.66 10.00 4.91
N GLY A 212 1.69 9.59 5.71
CA GLY A 212 0.46 10.38 5.91
C GLY A 212 0.78 11.80 6.40
N LYS A 213 1.71 11.91 7.34
CA LYS A 213 2.19 13.20 7.86
C LYS A 213 2.91 14.04 6.81
N ILE A 214 3.78 13.45 5.99
CA ILE A 214 4.47 14.16 4.90
C ILE A 214 3.45 14.80 3.94
N ILE A 215 2.42 14.04 3.56
CA ILE A 215 1.34 14.51 2.69
C ILE A 215 0.54 15.62 3.38
N ASP A 216 0.07 15.37 4.60
CA ASP A 216 -0.79 16.30 5.35
C ASP A 216 -0.10 17.63 5.62
N ASP A 217 1.17 17.62 6.04
CA ASP A 217 1.96 18.82 6.29
C ASP A 217 2.20 19.61 4.99
N ALA A 218 2.54 18.93 3.89
CA ALA A 218 2.80 19.57 2.60
C ALA A 218 1.53 20.25 2.05
N VAL A 219 0.40 19.56 2.10
CA VAL A 219 -0.89 20.14 1.68
C VAL A 219 -1.27 21.30 2.57
N ALA A 220 -1.13 21.18 3.90
CA ALA A 220 -1.43 22.26 4.82
C ALA A 220 -0.56 23.49 4.57
N GLU A 221 0.72 23.32 4.25
CA GLU A 221 1.62 24.42 3.87
C GLU A 221 1.13 25.13 2.61
N GLU A 222 0.82 24.39 1.55
CA GLU A 222 0.35 24.97 0.30
C GLU A 222 -1.00 25.67 0.44
N VAL A 223 -1.92 25.11 1.24
CA VAL A 223 -3.20 25.76 1.57
C VAL A 223 -2.99 27.06 2.34
N ARG A 224 -2.01 27.12 3.25
CA ARG A 224 -1.68 28.36 3.99
C ARG A 224 -1.09 29.44 3.08
N ARG A 225 -0.32 29.06 2.06
CA ARG A 225 0.36 29.98 1.14
C ARG A 225 -0.52 30.42 -0.03
N GLY A 226 -1.43 29.57 -0.45
CA GLY A 226 -2.26 29.79 -1.64
C GLY A 226 -3.53 30.57 -1.38
N ASP A 227 -4.40 30.60 -2.40
CA ASP A 227 -5.77 31.05 -2.23
C ASP A 227 -6.61 29.94 -1.59
N GLY A 228 -7.80 30.28 -1.09
CA GLY A 228 -8.68 29.33 -0.41
C GLY A 228 -9.18 28.15 -1.27
N LYS A 229 -8.71 27.99 -2.53
CA LYS A 229 -9.10 26.91 -3.45
C LYS A 229 -8.05 25.81 -3.56
N VAL A 230 -6.84 26.00 -3.00
CA VAL A 230 -5.75 25.02 -3.10
C VAL A 230 -6.20 23.63 -2.64
N TRP A 231 -6.91 23.56 -1.52
CA TRP A 231 -7.44 22.30 -0.99
C TRP A 231 -8.32 21.57 -2.01
N ASP A 232 -9.31 22.27 -2.59
CA ASP A 232 -10.25 21.67 -3.54
C ASP A 232 -9.55 21.21 -4.82
N VAL A 233 -8.56 21.98 -5.29
CA VAL A 233 -7.76 21.63 -6.47
C VAL A 233 -6.94 20.38 -6.22
N LEU A 234 -6.26 20.29 -5.07
CA LEU A 234 -5.45 19.12 -4.72
C LEU A 234 -6.33 17.89 -4.51
N MET A 235 -7.46 18.04 -3.81
CA MET A 235 -8.42 16.95 -3.61
C MET A 235 -8.94 16.41 -4.96
N ALA A 236 -9.39 17.30 -5.85
CA ALA A 236 -9.88 16.90 -7.16
C ALA A 236 -8.83 16.19 -8.03
N ARG A 237 -7.54 16.54 -7.87
CA ARG A 237 -6.43 15.86 -8.57
C ARG A 237 -6.21 14.43 -8.09
N VAL A 238 -6.28 14.20 -6.79
CA VAL A 238 -5.95 12.89 -6.21
C VAL A 238 -7.15 11.93 -6.16
N THR A 239 -8.39 12.44 -6.17
CA THR A 239 -9.60 11.60 -6.07
C THR A 239 -9.63 10.45 -7.09
N PRO A 240 -9.37 10.66 -8.40
CA PRO A 240 -9.40 9.55 -9.36
C PRO A 240 -8.33 8.49 -9.08
N TRP A 241 -7.16 8.89 -8.57
CA TRP A 241 -6.09 7.96 -8.19
C TRP A 241 -6.47 7.15 -6.95
N TRP A 242 -7.11 7.80 -5.98
CA TRP A 242 -7.64 7.16 -4.78
C TRP A 242 -8.73 6.13 -5.13
N GLU A 243 -9.65 6.47 -6.03
CA GLU A 243 -10.68 5.54 -6.52
C GLU A 243 -10.07 4.33 -7.25
N GLU A 244 -9.12 4.55 -8.17
CA GLU A 244 -8.42 3.46 -8.87
C GLU A 244 -7.65 2.55 -7.89
N LEU A 245 -7.03 3.14 -6.87
CA LEU A 245 -6.33 2.43 -5.81
C LEU A 245 -7.28 1.57 -4.98
N LEU A 246 -8.39 2.11 -4.47
CA LEU A 246 -9.32 1.34 -3.64
C LEU A 246 -9.91 0.15 -4.40
N ALA A 247 -10.18 0.31 -5.71
CA ALA A 247 -10.60 -0.78 -6.57
C ALA A 247 -9.49 -1.83 -6.80
N ALA A 248 -8.21 -1.42 -6.80
CA ALA A 248 -7.08 -2.34 -6.87
C ALA A 248 -6.94 -3.15 -5.58
N GLU A 249 -7.03 -2.50 -4.42
CA GLU A 249 -7.01 -3.13 -3.09
C GLU A 249 -8.16 -4.13 -2.91
N GLU A 250 -9.40 -3.71 -3.19
CA GLU A 250 -10.58 -4.60 -3.10
C GLU A 250 -10.41 -5.84 -3.99
N GLY A 251 -9.94 -5.64 -5.23
CA GLY A 251 -9.70 -6.71 -6.19
C GLY A 251 -8.48 -7.60 -5.88
N PHE A 252 -7.68 -7.25 -4.86
CA PHE A 252 -6.49 -7.98 -4.46
C PHE A 252 -6.80 -9.13 -3.50
N TRP A 253 -7.94 -9.11 -2.82
CA TRP A 253 -8.34 -10.17 -1.92
C TRP A 253 -8.98 -11.35 -2.67
N PRO A 254 -8.53 -12.60 -2.47
CA PRO A 254 -9.21 -13.76 -3.05
C PRO A 254 -10.67 -13.85 -2.62
N ALA A 255 -11.54 -14.21 -3.55
CA ALA A 255 -12.93 -14.51 -3.23
C ALA A 255 -13.01 -15.69 -2.26
N MET A 256 -13.74 -15.51 -1.16
CA MET A 256 -14.00 -16.53 -0.14
C MET A 256 -15.42 -16.35 0.41
N GLU A 257 -16.01 -17.43 0.90
CA GLU A 257 -17.28 -17.42 1.64
C GLU A 257 -17.09 -17.09 3.14
#